data_AF-A0A7S0B3L5-F1
#
_entry.id   AF-A0A7S0B3L5-F1
#
_cell.length_a   1.000
_cell.length_b   1.000
_cell.length_c   1.000
_cell.angle_alpha   90.00
_cell.angle_beta   90.00
_cell.angle_gamma   90.00
#
_symmetry.space_group_name_H-M   'P 1'
#
loop_
_entity.id
_entity.type
_entity.pdbx_description
1 polymer ?
#
loop_
_entity_poly.entity_id
_entity_poly.type
_entity_poly.pdbx_seq_one_letter_code
_entity_poly.pdbx_strand_id
1 'polypeptide(L)'
;DEKEIIDILRATLRIDHKRLEQDLPLLFPQWDPNGDGKVEYGEMMGPHGLFFYVRDAFRAAGQAPLHIPDIRRDRRAWFRYWDEDGSGSLDREEVVRSFVKTFGLSSNLQQVQMLRELLGVLWLEFDPDGSGDIDIEEFCRPGEGLADMVIANLGI
;
A
#
# COMPACT_ATOMS: atom_id res chain seq x y z
N ASP A 1 -9.80 -25.17 12.30
CA ASP A 1 -8.85 -25.70 11.29
C ASP A 1 -8.29 -24.59 10.41
N GLU A 2 -7.12 -24.76 9.78
CA GLU A 2 -6.42 -23.75 8.93
C GLU A 2 -7.36 -23.05 7.93
N LYS A 3 -8.15 -23.83 7.18
CA LYS A 3 -9.10 -23.28 6.18
C LYS A 3 -10.18 -22.41 6.81
N GLU A 4 -10.68 -22.79 7.98
CA GLU A 4 -11.68 -22.00 8.70
C GLU A 4 -11.10 -20.69 9.21
N ILE A 5 -9.82 -20.69 9.61
CA ILE A 5 -9.11 -19.49 10.04
C ILE A 5 -8.98 -18.52 8.87
N ILE A 6 -8.60 -19.00 7.69
CA ILE A 6 -8.57 -18.21 6.45
C ILE A 6 -9.96 -17.61 6.19
N ASP A 7 -11.02 -18.42 6.21
CA ASP A 7 -12.38 -17.93 5.94
C ASP A 7 -12.84 -16.88 6.97
N ILE A 8 -12.56 -17.08 8.26
CA ILE A 8 -12.87 -16.11 9.32
C ILE A 8 -12.09 -14.81 9.11
N LEU A 9 -10.79 -14.88 8.81
CA LEU A 9 -9.96 -13.69 8.60
C LEU A 9 -10.39 -12.92 7.35
N ARG A 10 -10.76 -13.62 6.27
CA ARG A 10 -11.32 -13.01 5.06
C ARG A 10 -12.66 -12.33 5.30
N ALA A 11 -13.51 -12.91 6.14
CA ALA A 11 -14.82 -12.36 6.46
C ALA A 11 -14.75 -11.20 7.48
N THR A 12 -13.79 -11.24 8.40
CA THR A 12 -13.68 -10.30 9.52
C THR A 12 -12.78 -9.11 9.18
N LEU A 13 -11.74 -9.32 8.36
CA LEU A 13 -10.74 -8.31 8.03
C LEU A 13 -10.75 -8.02 6.53
N ARG A 14 -10.62 -6.75 6.18
CA ARG A 14 -10.29 -6.34 4.80
C ARG A 14 -8.77 -6.47 4.65
N ILE A 15 -8.34 -7.62 4.13
CA ILE A 15 -6.94 -8.01 3.94
C ILE A 15 -6.73 -8.51 2.52
N ASP A 16 -5.49 -8.49 2.04
CA ASP A 16 -5.17 -9.10 0.74
C ASP A 16 -5.33 -10.62 0.84
N HIS A 17 -6.47 -11.10 0.33
CA HIS A 17 -6.82 -12.52 0.39
C HIS A 17 -5.86 -13.39 -0.42
N LYS A 18 -5.28 -12.88 -1.52
CA LYS A 18 -4.36 -13.66 -2.35
C LYS A 18 -3.05 -13.88 -1.62
N ARG A 19 -2.50 -12.82 -1.04
CA ARG A 19 -1.25 -12.89 -0.28
C ARG A 19 -1.42 -13.71 0.99
N LEU A 20 -2.56 -13.57 1.67
CA LEU A 20 -2.89 -14.41 2.83
C LEU A 20 -2.90 -15.90 2.48
N GLU A 21 -3.58 -16.29 1.39
CA GLU A 21 -3.64 -17.70 0.98
C GLU A 21 -2.26 -18.27 0.58
N GLN A 22 -1.32 -17.43 0.17
CA GLN A 22 0.05 -17.84 -0.20
C GLN A 22 1.00 -17.93 1.00
N ASP A 23 0.99 -16.92 1.86
CA ASP A 23 1.98 -16.80 2.94
C ASP A 23 1.51 -17.47 4.23
N LEU A 24 0.19 -17.51 4.50
CA LEU A 24 -0.33 -18.06 5.75
C LEU A 24 0.05 -19.54 5.95
N PRO A 25 -0.02 -20.45 4.96
CA PRO A 25 0.40 -21.84 5.14
C PRO A 25 1.87 -22.00 5.54
N LEU A 26 2.74 -21.06 5.11
CA LEU A 26 4.16 -21.06 5.46
C LEU A 26 4.41 -20.58 6.90
N LEU A 27 3.52 -19.71 7.41
CA LEU A 27 3.64 -19.09 8.72
C LEU A 27 2.79 -19.80 9.78
N PHE A 28 1.77 -20.56 9.37
CA PHE A 28 0.84 -21.31 10.21
C PHE A 28 1.53 -22.15 11.31
N PRO A 29 2.66 -22.84 11.05
CA PRO A 29 3.36 -23.63 12.07
C PRO A 29 3.85 -22.83 13.29
N GLN A 30 3.90 -21.49 13.22
CA GLN A 30 4.25 -20.66 14.38
C GLN A 30 3.15 -20.63 15.45
N TRP A 31 1.89 -20.87 15.05
CA TRP A 31 0.71 -20.86 15.92
C TRP A 31 0.03 -22.23 16.01
N ASP A 32 0.55 -23.24 15.31
CA ASP A 32 0.19 -24.66 15.43
C ASP A 32 1.45 -25.48 15.73
N PRO A 33 2.03 -25.35 16.94
CA PRO A 33 3.28 -26.04 17.29
C PRO A 33 3.09 -27.54 17.52
N ASN A 34 1.85 -27.99 17.76
CA ASN A 34 1.53 -29.40 17.95
C ASN A 34 1.20 -30.11 16.61
N GLY A 35 1.03 -29.34 15.52
CA GLY A 35 0.83 -29.82 14.16
C GLY A 35 -0.53 -30.49 13.96
N ASP A 36 -1.52 -30.12 14.77
CA ASP A 36 -2.86 -30.72 14.72
C ASP A 36 -3.80 -30.01 13.72
N GLY A 37 -3.30 -28.96 13.05
CA GLY A 37 -4.03 -28.16 12.08
C GLY A 37 -4.94 -27.12 12.72
N LYS A 38 -4.85 -26.90 14.03
CA LYS A 38 -5.70 -26.00 14.81
C LYS A 38 -4.85 -24.97 15.53
N VAL A 39 -5.46 -23.81 15.73
CA VAL A 39 -4.90 -22.71 16.50
C VAL A 39 -5.82 -22.51 17.69
N GLU A 40 -5.27 -22.59 18.90
CA GLU A 40 -6.05 -22.37 20.11
C GLU A 40 -6.45 -20.89 20.24
N TYR A 41 -7.51 -20.62 21.03
CA TYR A 41 -7.98 -19.24 21.21
C TYR A 41 -6.88 -18.29 21.72
N GLY A 42 -6.00 -18.78 22.61
CA GLY A 42 -4.87 -18.01 23.11
C GLY A 42 -3.81 -17.72 22.04
N GLU A 43 -3.62 -18.64 21.09
CA GLU A 43 -2.71 -18.48 19.96
C GLU A 43 -3.34 -17.62 18.85
N MET A 44 -4.67 -17.58 18.75
CA MET A 44 -5.36 -16.71 17.82
C MET A 44 -5.49 -15.26 18.32
N MET A 45 -5.93 -15.07 19.57
CA MET A 45 -6.30 -13.77 20.16
C MET A 45 -5.31 -13.28 21.24
N GLY A 46 -4.18 -13.95 21.43
CA GLY A 46 -3.14 -13.52 22.35
C GLY A 46 -2.39 -12.26 21.88
N PRO A 47 -1.50 -11.69 22.72
CA PRO A 47 -0.73 -10.48 22.39
C PRO A 47 0.11 -10.56 21.12
N HIS A 48 0.56 -11.77 20.76
CA HIS A 48 1.28 -12.10 19.52
C HIS A 48 0.48 -13.10 18.67
N GLY A 49 -0.84 -13.08 18.84
CA GLY A 49 -1.72 -14.05 18.23
C GLY A 49 -1.86 -13.85 16.72
N LEU A 50 -2.20 -14.94 16.04
CA LEU A 50 -2.36 -14.99 14.59
C LEU A 50 -3.32 -13.90 14.07
N PHE A 51 -4.38 -13.56 14.81
CA PHE A 51 -5.30 -12.48 14.41
C PHE A 51 -4.61 -11.12 14.34
N PHE A 52 -3.80 -10.78 15.34
CA PHE A 52 -3.09 -9.50 15.40
C PHE A 52 -1.97 -9.44 14.36
N TYR A 53 -1.24 -10.54 14.21
CA TYR A 53 -0.24 -10.66 13.15
C TYR A 53 -0.87 -10.52 11.77
N VAL A 54 -1.97 -11.22 11.48
CA VAL A 54 -2.64 -11.12 10.18
C VAL A 54 -3.21 -9.72 9.95
N ARG A 55 -3.85 -9.14 10.96
CA ARG A 55 -4.35 -7.77 10.90
C ARG A 55 -3.24 -6.77 10.60
N ASP A 56 -2.05 -6.94 11.17
CA ASP A 56 -0.98 -5.95 11.06
C ASP A 56 -0.06 -6.21 9.85
N ALA A 57 0.22 -7.47 9.51
CA ALA A 57 1.12 -7.89 8.42
C ALA A 57 0.39 -8.08 7.07
N PHE A 58 -0.88 -8.48 7.08
CA PHE A 58 -1.70 -8.70 5.87
C PHE A 58 -2.78 -7.66 5.70
N ARG A 59 -2.74 -6.60 6.54
CA ARG A 59 -3.52 -5.39 6.38
C ARG A 59 -3.62 -5.10 4.89
N ALA A 60 -4.83 -5.15 4.32
CA ALA A 60 -4.99 -4.73 2.93
C ALA A 60 -4.40 -3.34 2.87
N ALA A 61 -3.51 -3.11 1.90
CA ALA A 61 -3.11 -1.78 1.52
C ALA A 61 -4.39 -0.96 1.26
N GLY A 62 -4.83 -0.22 2.28
CA GLY A 62 -6.26 0.03 2.48
C GLY A 62 -6.69 0.34 3.92
N GLN A 63 -5.98 -0.17 4.94
CA GLN A 63 -5.81 0.61 6.17
C GLN A 63 -4.56 1.47 6.03
N ALA A 64 -4.69 2.43 5.12
CA ALA A 64 -4.33 3.78 5.43
C ALA A 64 -4.32 4.03 6.96
N PRO A 65 -3.26 4.59 7.57
CA PRO A 65 -3.47 5.47 8.70
C PRO A 65 -4.73 6.30 8.40
N LEU A 66 -5.59 6.55 9.39
CA LEU A 66 -6.83 7.33 9.27
C LEU A 66 -6.66 8.73 8.59
N HIS A 67 -5.43 9.07 8.21
CA HIS A 67 -4.94 10.26 7.57
C HIS A 67 -3.88 9.87 6.53
N ILE A 68 -4.10 10.21 5.25
CA ILE A 68 -3.05 10.17 4.22
C ILE A 68 -1.90 11.06 4.72
N PRO A 69 -0.65 10.58 4.85
CA PRO A 69 0.47 11.40 5.30
C PRO A 69 0.56 12.69 4.48
N ASP A 70 0.96 13.81 5.08
CA ASP A 70 1.10 15.04 4.31
C ASP A 70 2.37 14.96 3.46
N ILE A 71 2.21 14.91 2.13
CA ILE A 71 3.30 14.82 1.15
C ILE A 71 4.34 15.94 1.32
N ARG A 72 3.96 17.11 1.87
CA ARG A 72 4.89 18.23 2.09
C ARG A 72 5.68 18.09 3.37
N ARG A 73 5.09 17.44 4.38
CA ARG A 73 5.73 17.24 5.68
C ARG A 73 6.62 16.01 5.68
N ASP A 74 6.18 14.94 5.03
CA ASP A 74 6.89 13.67 4.98
C ASP A 74 6.60 12.90 3.68
N ARG A 75 7.36 13.23 2.63
CA ARG A 75 7.30 12.57 1.31
C ARG A 75 7.52 11.06 1.41
N ARG A 76 8.43 10.64 2.29
CA ARG A 76 8.79 9.22 2.45
C ARG A 76 7.68 8.43 3.12
N ALA A 77 7.01 9.00 4.13
CA ALA A 77 5.84 8.38 4.72
C ALA A 77 4.66 8.32 3.75
N TRP A 78 4.46 9.37 2.94
CA TRP A 78 3.45 9.35 1.88
C TRP A 78 3.76 8.28 0.82
N PHE A 79 5.01 8.19 0.36
CA PHE A 79 5.43 7.19 -0.62
C PHE A 79 5.17 5.77 -0.11
N ARG A 80 5.68 5.43 1.08
CA ARG A 80 5.47 4.12 1.71
C ARG A 80 4.00 3.80 2.00
N TYR A 81 3.15 4.82 2.12
CA TYR A 81 1.73 4.61 2.30
C TYR A 81 1.05 4.17 0.99
N TRP A 82 1.56 4.65 -0.15
CA TRP A 82 0.99 4.42 -1.48
C TRP A 82 1.66 3.31 -2.27
N ASP A 83 2.83 2.85 -1.82
CA ASP A 83 3.48 1.61 -2.23
C ASP A 83 2.67 0.45 -1.65
N GLU A 84 1.52 0.17 -2.28
CA GLU A 84 0.48 -0.73 -1.78
C GLU A 84 0.96 -2.19 -1.84
N ASP A 85 1.83 -2.51 -2.80
CA ASP A 85 2.40 -3.84 -2.99
C ASP A 85 3.75 -4.04 -2.27
N GLY A 86 4.38 -2.97 -1.78
CA GLY A 86 5.66 -3.01 -1.09
C GLY A 86 6.84 -3.29 -2.02
N SER A 87 6.70 -2.98 -3.31
CA SER A 87 7.73 -3.10 -4.33
C SER A 87 8.93 -2.19 -4.07
N GLY A 88 8.74 -1.12 -3.30
CA GLY A 88 9.74 -0.06 -3.10
C GLY A 88 9.72 0.99 -4.21
N SER A 89 8.79 0.87 -5.15
CA SER A 89 8.54 1.76 -6.27
C SER A 89 7.05 2.09 -6.34
N LEU A 90 6.66 3.12 -7.10
CA LEU A 90 5.26 3.38 -7.41
C LEU A 90 5.04 3.25 -8.91
N ASP A 91 4.10 2.41 -9.28
CA ASP A 91 3.65 2.31 -10.66
C ASP A 91 2.80 3.54 -11.04
N ARG A 92 2.52 3.67 -12.33
CA ARG A 92 1.75 4.81 -12.87
C ARG A 92 0.33 4.89 -12.32
N GLU A 93 -0.33 3.76 -12.13
CA GLU A 93 -1.68 3.67 -11.58
C GLU A 93 -1.72 4.04 -10.10
N GLU A 94 -0.71 3.64 -9.33
CA GLU A 94 -0.50 3.98 -7.91
C GLU A 94 -0.22 5.48 -7.74
N VAL A 95 0.63 6.07 -8.59
CA VAL A 95 0.87 7.51 -8.59
C VAL A 95 -0.41 8.31 -8.93
N VAL A 96 -1.18 7.89 -9.92
CA VAL A 96 -2.45 8.57 -10.25
C VAL A 96 -3.43 8.44 -9.08
N ARG A 97 -3.62 7.22 -8.58
CA ARG A 97 -4.57 6.93 -7.49
C ARG A 97 -4.22 7.70 -6.22
N SER A 98 -2.93 7.74 -5.89
CA SER A 98 -2.41 8.40 -4.70
C SER A 98 -2.67 9.89 -4.73
N PHE A 99 -2.39 10.58 -5.83
CA PHE A 99 -2.70 12.01 -5.97
C PHE A 99 -4.20 12.30 -6.00
N VAL A 100 -5.01 11.47 -6.67
CA VAL A 100 -6.47 11.65 -6.68
C VAL A 100 -7.04 11.60 -5.26
N LYS A 101 -6.61 10.64 -4.43
CA LYS A 101 -7.09 10.56 -3.04
C LYS A 101 -6.45 11.62 -2.14
N THR A 102 -5.17 11.93 -2.32
CA THR A 102 -4.44 12.93 -1.51
C THR A 102 -5.03 14.34 -1.69
N PHE A 103 -5.45 14.69 -2.91
CA PHE A 103 -5.98 16.01 -3.23
C PHE A 103 -7.50 16.05 -3.39
N GLY A 104 -8.21 14.95 -3.11
CA GLY A 104 -9.67 14.89 -3.17
C GLY A 104 -10.26 15.10 -4.57
N LEU A 105 -9.52 14.75 -5.63
CA LEU A 105 -9.90 14.98 -7.03
C LEU A 105 -10.97 14.00 -7.54
N SER A 106 -11.40 13.04 -6.71
CA SER A 106 -12.32 11.95 -7.06
C SER A 106 -13.64 12.41 -7.67
N SER A 107 -14.10 13.62 -7.33
CA SER A 107 -15.35 14.19 -7.84
C SER A 107 -15.19 14.97 -9.15
N ASN A 108 -13.95 15.17 -9.62
CA ASN A 108 -13.64 15.97 -10.81
C ASN A 108 -12.87 15.17 -11.84
N LEU A 109 -13.61 14.45 -12.70
CA LEU A 109 -13.06 13.61 -13.77
C LEU A 109 -12.11 14.38 -14.70
N GLN A 110 -12.34 15.68 -14.94
CA GLN A 110 -11.49 16.49 -15.80
C GLN A 110 -10.11 16.71 -15.18
N GLN A 111 -10.04 16.93 -13.86
CA GLN A 111 -8.77 17.02 -13.14
C GLN A 111 -8.02 15.69 -13.11
N VAL A 112 -8.74 14.57 -12.95
CA VAL A 112 -8.13 13.23 -13.02
C VAL A 112 -7.55 12.95 -14.41
N GLN A 113 -8.26 13.32 -15.48
CA GLN A 113 -7.76 13.17 -16.85
C GLN A 113 -6.53 14.06 -17.11
N MET A 114 -6.57 15.32 -16.69
CA MET A 114 -5.43 16.23 -16.83
C MET A 114 -4.20 15.72 -16.07
N LEU A 115 -4.38 15.17 -14.87
CA LEU A 115 -3.30 14.54 -14.10
C LEU A 115 -2.71 13.33 -14.86
N ARG A 116 -3.55 12.48 -15.45
CA ARG A 116 -3.11 11.33 -16.26
C ARG A 116 -2.31 11.74 -17.50
N GLU A 117 -2.74 12.80 -18.17
CA GLU A 117 -2.03 13.35 -19.33
C GLU A 117 -0.69 13.96 -18.91
N LEU A 118 -0.68 14.78 -17.85
CA LEU A 118 0.54 15.38 -17.31
C LEU A 118 1.55 14.32 -16.90
N LEU A 119 1.12 13.31 -16.14
CA LEU A 119 1.97 12.19 -15.77
C LEU A 119 2.41 11.39 -16.99
N GLY A 120 1.58 11.25 -18.03
CA GLY A 120 1.97 10.54 -19.25
C GLY A 120 3.07 11.23 -20.05
N VAL A 121 3.08 12.56 -20.07
CA VAL A 121 4.11 13.35 -20.77
C VAL A 121 5.40 13.41 -19.95
N LEU A 122 5.27 13.57 -18.63
CA LEU A 122 6.42 13.81 -17.76
C LEU A 122 7.00 12.53 -17.14
N TRP A 123 6.38 11.36 -17.33
CA TRP A 123 6.82 10.11 -16.70
C TRP A 123 8.31 9.84 -16.94
N LEU A 124 8.74 9.96 -18.20
CA LEU A 124 10.11 9.69 -18.63
C LEU A 124 11.15 10.65 -18.05
N GLU A 125 10.73 11.83 -17.58
CA GLU A 125 11.62 12.77 -16.91
C GLU A 125 11.88 12.38 -15.45
N PHE A 126 10.94 11.63 -14.85
CA PHE A 126 11.04 11.17 -13.46
C PHE A 126 11.54 9.74 -13.32
N ASP A 127 11.46 8.94 -14.39
CA ASP A 127 11.98 7.58 -14.55
C ASP A 127 13.19 7.58 -15.50
N PRO A 128 14.34 8.18 -15.11
CA PRO A 128 15.54 8.25 -15.94
C PRO A 128 16.23 6.89 -16.11
N ASP A 129 15.99 5.94 -15.21
CA ASP A 129 16.56 4.60 -15.31
C ASP A 129 15.74 3.67 -16.24
N GLY A 130 14.52 4.10 -16.60
CA GLY A 130 13.65 3.41 -17.52
C GLY A 130 13.08 2.12 -16.94
N SER A 131 12.99 2.03 -15.62
CA SER A 131 12.41 0.90 -14.89
C SER A 131 10.92 0.75 -15.20
N GLY A 132 10.25 1.84 -15.56
CA GLY A 132 8.81 1.90 -15.78
C GLY A 132 8.04 2.33 -14.52
N ASP A 133 8.71 2.36 -13.37
CA ASP A 133 8.17 2.73 -12.07
C ASP A 133 8.96 3.91 -11.50
N ILE A 134 8.46 4.54 -10.44
CA ILE A 134 9.18 5.64 -9.77
C ILE A 134 9.62 5.19 -8.39
N ASP A 135 10.93 5.14 -8.16
CA ASP A 135 11.47 4.77 -6.87
C ASP A 135 11.40 5.93 -5.85
N ILE A 136 11.73 5.62 -4.60
CA ILE A 136 11.67 6.62 -3.51
C ILE A 136 12.68 7.77 -3.68
N GLU A 137 13.83 7.52 -4.32
CA GLU A 137 14.86 8.53 -4.57
C GLU A 137 14.43 9.48 -5.69
N GLU A 138 13.86 8.95 -6.76
CA GLU A 138 13.26 9.68 -7.88
C GLU A 138 12.06 10.51 -7.42
N PHE A 139 11.17 9.92 -6.61
CA PHE A 139 10.03 10.62 -6.05
C PHE A 139 10.44 11.79 -5.15
N CYS A 140 11.43 11.58 -4.30
CA CYS A 140 11.88 12.58 -3.31
C CYS A 140 12.98 13.52 -3.84
N ARG A 141 13.43 13.37 -5.08
CA ARG A 141 14.55 14.14 -5.65
C ARG A 141 14.30 15.65 -5.44
N PRO A 142 15.19 16.38 -4.75
CA PRO A 142 14.93 17.79 -4.46
C PRO A 142 14.86 18.65 -5.73
N GLY A 143 13.77 19.39 -5.92
CA GLY A 143 13.59 20.36 -7.01
C GLY A 143 13.27 19.76 -8.38
N GLU A 144 13.51 18.46 -8.57
CA GLU A 144 13.29 17.75 -9.84
C GLU A 144 12.40 16.52 -9.68
N GLY A 145 12.16 16.07 -8.45
CA GLY A 145 11.38 14.87 -8.18
C GLY A 145 9.89 15.07 -8.42
N LEU A 146 9.21 13.95 -8.66
CA LEU A 146 7.78 13.94 -8.95
C LEU A 146 6.95 14.65 -7.87
N ALA A 147 7.32 14.48 -6.59
CA ALA A 147 6.63 15.15 -5.49
C ALA A 147 6.65 16.69 -5.63
N ASP A 148 7.80 17.27 -5.97
CA ASP A 148 7.96 18.72 -6.09
C ASP A 148 7.19 19.28 -7.29
N MET A 149 7.27 18.61 -8.43
CA MET A 149 6.54 19.02 -9.64
C MET A 149 5.02 18.99 -9.44
N VAL A 150 4.51 17.98 -8.74
CA VAL A 150 3.07 17.85 -8.48
C VAL A 150 2.60 18.87 -7.45
N ILE A 151 3.37 19.10 -6.38
CA ILE A 151 3.07 20.16 -5.39
C ILE A 151 3.06 21.54 -6.07
N ALA A 152 4.03 21.82 -6.94
CA ALA A 152 4.13 23.09 -7.65
C ALA A 152 2.98 23.33 -8.65
N ASN A 153 2.60 22.32 -9.43
CA ASN A 153 1.56 22.46 -10.45
C ASN A 153 0.13 22.46 -9.89
N LEU A 154 -0.10 21.80 -8.75
CA LEU A 154 -1.43 21.77 -8.15
C LEU A 154 -1.75 22.99 -7.29
N GLY A 155 -0.79 23.92 -7.10
CA GLY A 155 -1.02 25.24 -6.48
C GLY A 155 -1.60 25.19 -5.07
N ILE A 156 -1.50 24.03 -4.42
CA ILE A 156 -1.86 23.79 -3.03
C ILE A 156 -0.72 24.24 -2.16
#